data_AF-A0A9D1W327-F1
#
_entry.id   AF-A0A9D1W327-F1
#
_cell.length_a   1.000
_cell.length_b   1.000
_cell.length_c   1.000
_cell.angle_alpha   90.00
_cell.angle_beta   90.00
_cell.angle_gamma   90.00
#
_symmetry.space_group_name_H-M   'P 1'
#
loop_
_entity.id
_entity.type
_entity.pdbx_description
1 polymer ?
#
loop_
_entity_poly.entity_id
_entity_poly.type
_entity_poly.pdbx_seq_one_letter_code
_entity_poly.pdbx_strand_id
1 'polypeptide(L)'
;MDKLTRKNMAEEARKQTEALRTIGMWRTGALALSAAGVAAAYAGLGGAVKSLPLGSFGLLMGVVGFGAALVLNLGIRNGKRNVEKILKLLQTKQEEAI
;
A
#
# COMPACT_ATOMS: atom_id res chain seq x y z
N MET A 1 -11.28 9.33 30.45
CA MET A 1 -10.54 8.17 29.88
C MET A 1 -9.27 7.97 30.66
N ASP A 2 -8.93 6.72 30.99
CA ASP A 2 -7.69 6.45 31.71
C ASP A 2 -6.45 6.86 30.91
N LYS A 3 -5.42 7.35 31.60
CA LYS A 3 -4.18 7.86 30.97
C LYS A 3 -3.45 6.75 30.21
N LEU A 4 -3.52 5.50 30.68
CA LEU A 4 -2.91 4.35 30.02
C LEU A 4 -3.62 4.05 28.69
N THR A 5 -4.95 4.07 28.67
CA THR A 5 -5.75 3.87 27.45
C THR A 5 -5.44 4.93 26.38
N ARG A 6 -5.21 6.19 26.77
CA ARG A 6 -4.83 7.27 25.85
C ARG A 6 -3.45 7.04 25.24
N LYS A 7 -2.48 6.68 26.08
CA LYS A 7 -1.11 6.39 25.66
C LYS A 7 -1.07 5.20 24.69
N ASN A 8 -1.82 4.14 24.98
CA ASN A 8 -1.87 2.95 24.13
C ASN A 8 -2.45 3.26 22.75
N MET A 9 -3.54 4.03 22.67
CA MET A 9 -4.12 4.45 21.38
C MET A 9 -3.17 5.34 20.58
N ALA A 10 -2.48 6.28 21.23
CA ALA A 10 -1.49 7.12 20.55
C ALA A 10 -0.32 6.28 20.00
N GLU A 11 0.14 5.28 20.77
CA GLU A 11 1.19 4.37 20.33
C GLU A 11 0.74 3.48 19.16
N GLU A 12 -0.50 2.99 19.19
CA GLU A 12 -1.08 2.22 18.10
C GLU A 12 -1.18 3.04 16.81
N ALA A 13 -1.67 4.28 16.89
CA ALA A 13 -1.72 5.20 15.74
C ALA A 13 -0.31 5.44 15.17
N ARG A 14 0.71 5.56 16.02
CA ARG A 14 2.12 5.68 15.59
C ARG A 14 2.58 4.42 14.84
N LYS A 15 2.37 3.23 15.42
CA LYS A 15 2.75 1.94 14.80
C LYS A 15 2.05 1.73 13.45
N GLN A 16 0.75 2.03 13.37
CA GLN A 16 0.00 1.94 12.12
C GLN A 16 0.50 2.93 11.07
N THR A 17 0.85 4.17 11.47
CA THR A 17 1.43 5.16 10.55
C THR A 17 2.77 4.69 9.97
N GLU A 18 3.61 4.07 10.79
CA GLU A 18 4.89 3.48 10.35
C GLU A 18 4.67 2.30 9.39
N ALA A 19 3.75 1.39 9.72
CA ALA A 19 3.37 0.30 8.84
C ALA A 19 2.82 0.79 7.49
N LEU A 20 2.01 1.84 7.48
CA LEU A 20 1.48 2.45 6.26
C LEU A 20 2.59 3.01 5.35
N ARG A 21 3.64 3.58 5.94
CA ARG A 21 4.81 4.05 5.17
C ARG A 21 5.51 2.88 4.49
N THR A 22 5.71 1.78 5.23
CA THR A 22 6.28 0.55 4.68
C THR A 22 5.40 0.02 3.54
N ILE A 23 4.11 -0.21 3.76
CA ILE A 23 3.17 -0.68 2.72
C ILE A 23 3.20 0.24 1.48
N GLY A 24 3.35 1.56 1.68
CA GLY A 24 3.56 2.52 0.60
C GLY A 24 4.76 2.20 -0.30
N MET A 25 5.91 1.87 0.29
CA MET A 25 7.10 1.45 -0.46
C MET A 25 6.88 0.15 -1.24
N TRP A 26 6.21 -0.82 -0.62
CA TRP A 26 5.88 -2.09 -1.27
C TRP A 26 4.91 -1.89 -2.43
N ARG A 27 3.93 -0.99 -2.31
CA ARG A 27 3.03 -0.61 -3.40
C ARG A 27 3.80 -0.02 -4.58
N THR A 28 4.73 0.89 -4.30
CA THR A 28 5.58 1.48 -5.35
C THR A 28 6.43 0.42 -6.04
N GLY A 29 7.02 -0.50 -5.29
CA GLY A 29 7.76 -1.65 -5.85
C GLY A 29 6.88 -2.54 -6.73
N ALA A 30 5.65 -2.83 -6.30
CA ALA A 30 4.68 -3.61 -7.08
C ALA A 30 4.27 -2.90 -8.40
N LEU A 31 4.11 -1.57 -8.38
CA LEU A 31 3.86 -0.79 -9.59
C LEU A 31 5.07 -0.78 -10.53
N ALA A 32 6.29 -0.64 -10.00
CA ALA A 32 7.51 -0.71 -10.79
C ALA A 32 7.66 -2.09 -11.47
N LEU A 33 7.39 -3.16 -10.73
CA LEU A 33 7.37 -4.52 -11.25
C LEU A 33 6.32 -4.68 -12.37
N SER A 34 5.13 -4.13 -12.16
CA SER A 34 4.06 -4.14 -13.16
C SER A 34 4.49 -3.42 -14.44
N ALA A 35 5.04 -2.21 -14.32
CA ALA A 35 5.53 -1.43 -15.46
C ALA A 35 6.65 -2.15 -16.22
N ALA A 36 7.59 -2.77 -15.52
CA ALA A 36 8.64 -3.59 -16.12
C ALA A 36 8.06 -4.80 -16.87
N GLY A 37 7.06 -5.46 -16.29
CA GLY A 37 6.33 -6.55 -16.92
C GLY A 37 5.64 -6.13 -18.22
N VAL A 38 4.94 -4.98 -18.21
CA VAL A 38 4.31 -4.41 -19.40
C VAL A 38 5.34 -4.08 -20.48
N ALA A 39 6.49 -3.51 -20.12
CA ALA A 39 7.57 -3.24 -21.06
C ALA A 39 8.14 -4.54 -21.69
N ALA A 40 8.35 -5.59 -20.88
CA ALA A 40 8.78 -6.89 -21.37
C ALA A 40 7.73 -7.57 -22.26
N ALA A 41 6.45 -7.45 -21.90
CA ALA A 41 5.33 -7.96 -22.69
C ALA A 41 5.29 -7.29 -24.06
N TYR A 42 5.41 -5.96 -24.10
CA TYR A 42 5.46 -5.19 -25.34
C TYR A 42 6.68 -5.60 -26.18
N ALA A 43 7.87 -5.68 -25.59
CA ALA A 43 9.09 -6.06 -26.29
C ALA A 43 8.98 -7.46 -26.94
N GLY A 44 8.39 -8.42 -26.22
CA GLY A 44 8.26 -9.82 -26.66
C GLY A 44 7.10 -10.11 -27.63
N LEU A 45 5.97 -9.41 -27.51
CA LEU A 45 4.77 -9.67 -28.31
C LEU A 45 4.58 -8.67 -29.47
N GLY A 46 4.85 -7.38 -29.23
CA GLY A 46 4.61 -6.29 -30.18
C GLY A 46 5.88 -5.61 -30.70
N GLY A 47 7.03 -5.89 -30.10
CA GLY A 47 8.32 -5.25 -30.38
C GLY A 47 9.16 -5.97 -31.44
N ALA A 48 10.39 -5.47 -31.61
CA ALA A 48 11.34 -5.98 -32.61
C ALA A 48 11.78 -7.44 -32.36
N VAL A 49 11.72 -7.91 -31.10
CA VAL A 49 12.09 -9.27 -30.71
C VAL A 49 10.82 -10.07 -30.45
N LYS A 50 10.31 -10.76 -31.48
CA LYS A 50 9.16 -11.67 -31.32
C LYS A 50 9.56 -12.90 -30.51
N SER A 51 9.28 -12.87 -29.22
CA SER A 51 9.56 -13.93 -28.27
C SER A 51 8.33 -14.17 -27.39
N LEU A 52 7.58 -15.21 -27.71
CA LEU A 52 6.40 -15.63 -26.95
C LEU A 52 6.70 -15.92 -25.46
N PRO A 53 7.83 -16.57 -25.09
CA PRO A 53 8.17 -16.77 -23.68
C PRO A 53 8.38 -15.45 -22.93
N LEU A 54 9.12 -14.51 -23.52
CA LEU A 54 9.37 -13.19 -22.93
C LEU A 54 8.07 -12.40 -22.79
N GLY A 55 7.25 -12.43 -23.84
CA GLY A 55 5.96 -11.76 -23.88
C GLY A 55 4.99 -12.24 -22.80
N SER A 56 4.81 -13.56 -22.71
CA SER A 56 3.91 -14.18 -21.74
C SER A 56 4.37 -13.99 -20.30
N PHE A 57 5.69 -14.08 -20.07
CA PHE A 57 6.29 -13.82 -18.76
C PHE A 57 6.10 -12.36 -18.32
N GLY A 58 6.37 -11.41 -19.23
CA GLY A 58 6.14 -9.98 -18.98
C GLY A 58 4.68 -9.67 -18.64
N LEU A 59 3.74 -10.27 -19.37
CA LEU A 59 2.30 -10.09 -19.10
C LEU A 59 1.93 -10.61 -17.71
N LEU A 60 2.39 -11.81 -17.34
CA LEU A 60 2.14 -12.39 -16.02
C LEU A 60 2.69 -11.50 -14.90
N MET A 61 3.96 -11.05 -15.02
CA MET A 61 4.56 -10.12 -14.07
C MET A 61 3.77 -8.80 -13.98
N GLY A 62 3.33 -8.28 -15.13
CA GLY A 62 2.52 -7.06 -15.24
C GLY A 62 1.23 -7.15 -14.41
N VAL A 63 0.48 -8.23 -14.61
CA VAL A 63 -0.79 -8.50 -13.93
C VAL A 63 -0.58 -8.72 -12.43
N VAL A 64 0.40 -9.54 -12.04
CA VAL A 64 0.67 -9.82 -10.62
C VAL A 64 1.12 -8.56 -9.89
N GLY A 65 2.03 -7.78 -10.48
CA GLY A 65 2.49 -6.51 -9.90
C GLY A 65 1.34 -5.51 -9.73
N PHE A 66 0.48 -5.39 -10.73
CA PHE A 66 -0.68 -4.50 -10.67
C PHE A 66 -1.69 -4.95 -9.61
N GLY A 67 -2.02 -6.24 -9.58
CA GLY A 67 -2.91 -6.82 -8.58
C GLY A 67 -2.40 -6.62 -7.15
N ALA A 68 -1.11 -6.85 -6.91
CA ALA A 68 -0.47 -6.56 -5.62
C ALA A 68 -0.58 -5.08 -5.26
N ALA A 69 -0.29 -4.17 -6.20
CA ALA A 69 -0.40 -2.73 -5.99
C ALA A 69 -1.84 -2.30 -5.61
N LEU A 70 -2.86 -2.91 -6.21
CA LEU A 70 -4.26 -2.64 -5.85
C LEU A 70 -4.58 -3.06 -4.41
N VAL A 71 -4.20 -4.27 -4.02
CA VAL A 71 -4.42 -4.78 -2.65
C VAL A 71 -3.70 -3.89 -1.63
N LEU A 72 -2.44 -3.53 -1.90
CA LEU A 72 -1.66 -2.65 -1.03
C LEU A 72 -2.29 -1.25 -0.96
N ASN A 73 -2.80 -0.72 -2.07
CA ASN A 73 -3.50 0.57 -2.11
C ASN A 73 -4.79 0.57 -1.27
N LEU A 74 -5.56 -0.53 -1.32
CA LEU A 74 -6.73 -0.72 -0.46
C LEU A 74 -6.32 -0.79 1.02
N GLY A 75 -5.25 -1.53 1.33
CA GLY A 75 -4.66 -1.58 2.67
C GLY A 75 -4.28 -0.20 3.20
N ILE A 76 -3.59 0.61 2.38
CA ILE A 76 -3.20 1.98 2.74
C ILE A 76 -4.44 2.85 3.01
N ARG A 77 -5.44 2.81 2.12
CA ARG A 77 -6.65 3.62 2.26
C ARG A 77 -7.44 3.25 3.52
N ASN A 78 -7.55 1.97 3.83
CA ASN A 78 -8.23 1.48 5.03
C ASN A 78 -7.43 1.79 6.29
N GLY A 79 -6.12 1.55 6.30
CA GLY A 79 -5.28 1.85 7.47
C GLY A 79 -5.21 3.35 7.78
N LYS A 80 -5.16 4.23 6.76
CA LYS A 80 -5.24 5.70 6.98
C LYS A 80 -6.53 6.10 7.68
N ARG A 81 -7.67 5.51 7.28
CA ARG A 81 -8.97 5.73 7.93
C ARG A 81 -8.98 5.23 9.37
N ASN A 82 -8.29 4.12 9.67
CA ASN A 82 -8.19 3.60 11.03
C ASN A 82 -7.36 4.54 11.93
N VAL A 83 -6.22 5.03 11.45
CA VAL A 83 -5.41 6.03 12.17
C VAL A 83 -6.20 7.31 12.42
N GLU A 84 -6.92 7.81 11.42
CA GLU A 84 -7.73 9.03 11.55
C GLU A 84 -8.82 8.88 12.62
N LYS A 85 -9.48 7.72 12.69
CA LYS A 85 -10.47 7.43 13.74
C LYS A 85 -9.84 7.45 15.14
N ILE A 86 -8.66 6.86 15.31
CA ILE A 86 -7.96 6.87 16.60
C ILE A 86 -7.61 8.30 17.01
N LEU A 87 -7.07 9.10 16.09
CA LEU A 87 -6.70 10.49 16.36
C LEU A 87 -7.93 11.36 16.72
N LYS A 88 -9.05 11.19 16.00
CA LYS A 88 -10.31 11.87 16.32
C LYS A 88 -10.82 11.50 17.72
N LEU A 89 -10.80 10.21 18.07
CA LEU A 89 -11.19 9.76 19.42
C LEU A 89 -10.29 10.34 20.52
N LEU A 90 -9.00 10.51 20.24
CA LEU A 90 -8.06 11.13 21.18
C LEU A 90 -8.34 12.63 21.36
N GLN A 91 -8.64 13.35 20.27
CA GLN A 91 -8.96 14.77 20.28
C GLN A 91 -10.27 15.05 21.04
N THR A 92 -11.36 14.37 20.68
CA THR A 92 -12.67 14.55 21.35
C THR A 92 -12.56 14.30 22.86
N LYS A 93 -11.85 13.23 23.26
CA LYS A 93 -11.65 12.93 24.69
C LYS A 93 -10.67 13.86 25.40
N GLN A 94 -9.88 14.65 24.67
CA GLN A 94 -9.05 15.70 25.24
C GLN A 94 -9.89 16.94 25.52
N GLU A 95 -10.79 17.29 24.60
CA GLU A 95 -11.75 18.40 24.75
C GLU A 95 -12.73 18.16 25.91
N GLU A 96 -13.26 16.94 26.06
CA GLU A 96 -14.14 16.56 27.19
C GLU A 96 -13.47 16.59 28.58
N ALA A 97 -12.14 16.65 28.63
CA ALA A 97 -11.38 16.63 29.87
C ALA A 97 -10.91 18.03 30.33
N ILE A 98 -11.25 19.07 29.56
CA ILE A 98 -10.97 20.49 29.82
C ILE A 98 -12.27 21.14 30.31
#